data_AF-A4XJF4-F1
#
_entry.id   AF-A4XJF4-F1
#
_cell.length_a   1.000
_cell.length_b   1.000
_cell.length_c   1.000
_cell.angle_alpha   90.00
_cell.angle_beta   90.00
_cell.angle_gamma   90.00
#
_symmetry.space_group_name_H-M   'P 1'
#
loop_
_entity.id
_entity.type
_entity.pdbx_description
1 polymer ?
#
loop_
_entity_poly.entity_id
_entity_poly.type
_entity_poly.pdbx_seq_one_letter_code
_entity_poly.pdbx_strand_id
1 'polypeptide(L)' 'MLSERQMHILSYIKSFHEDKKYGPTIKEIADGTGYSTTTVRNELISLEKRGFITRERGKYRTIVIN' A
#
# COMPACT_ATOMS: atom_id res chain seq x y z
N MET A 1 -11.47 6.87 -10.80
CA MET A 1 -11.33 5.44 -11.17
C MET A 1 -9.93 4.97 -10.79
N LEU A 2 -9.83 3.85 -10.06
CA LEU A 2 -8.54 3.21 -9.73
C LEU A 2 -8.12 2.31 -10.89
N SER A 3 -6.82 2.25 -11.18
CA SER A 3 -6.31 1.24 -12.11
C SER A 3 -6.36 -0.15 -11.47
N GLU A 4 -6.33 -1.21 -12.28
CA GLU A 4 -6.25 -2.59 -11.78
C GLU A 4 -5.05 -2.77 -10.84
N ARG A 5 -3.92 -2.16 -11.16
CA ARG A 5 -2.72 -2.15 -10.32
C ARG A 5 -2.95 -1.48 -8.97
N GLN A 6 -3.59 -0.32 -8.96
CA GLN A 6 -3.92 0.41 -7.73
C GLN A 6 -4.88 -0.40 -6.86
N MET A 7 -5.88 -1.01 -7.48
CA MET A 7 -6.84 -1.87 -6.80
C MET A 7 -6.16 -3.11 -6.22
N HIS A 8 -5.25 -3.75 -6.98
CA HIS A 8 -4.48 -4.90 -6.49
C HIS A 8 -3.62 -4.55 -5.27
N ILE A 9 -2.88 -3.44 -5.32
CA ILE A 9 -2.08 -2.95 -4.18
C ILE A 9 -2.96 -2.63 -2.97
N LEU A 10 -4.08 -1.94 -3.18
CA LEU A 10 -4.99 -1.57 -2.10
C LEU A 10 -5.62 -2.80 -1.44
N SER A 11 -6.05 -3.78 -2.24
CA SER A 11 -6.57 -5.06 -1.77
C SER A 11 -5.53 -5.83 -0.95
N TYR A 12 -4.29 -5.88 -1.42
CA TYR A 12 -3.20 -6.52 -0.67
C TYR A 12 -2.99 -5.86 0.70
N ILE A 13 -2.92 -4.52 0.75
CA ILE A 13 -2.77 -3.78 2.01
C ILE A 13 -3.92 -4.12 2.96
N LYS A 14 -5.15 -4.22 2.44
CA LYS A 14 -6.34 -4.53 3.24
C LYS A 14 -6.25 -5.92 3.86
N SER A 15 -5.97 -6.93 3.03
CA SER A 15 -5.82 -8.31 3.51
C SER A 15 -4.66 -8.45 4.49
N PHE A 16 -3.56 -7.72 4.29
CA PHE A 16 -2.44 -7.73 5.21
C PHE A 16 -2.82 -7.18 6.59
N HIS A 17 -3.59 -6.09 6.66
CA HIS A 17 -4.10 -5.57 7.93
C HIS A 17 -5.04 -6.54 8.63
N GLU A 18 -5.92 -7.21 7.88
CA GLU A 18 -6.86 -8.19 8.41
C GLU A 18 -6.13 -9.37 9.08
N ASP A 19 -5.06 -9.87 8.44
CA ASP A 19 -4.23 -10.99 8.92
C ASP A 19 -3.26 -10.60 10.04
N LYS A 20 -2.52 -9.50 9.88
CA LYS A 20 -1.37 -9.15 10.74
C LYS A 20 -1.68 -8.14 11.84
N LYS A 21 -2.80 -7.41 11.77
CA LYS A 21 -3.16 -6.29 12.68
C LYS A 21 -2.17 -5.12 12.68
N TYR A 22 -1.31 -5.02 11.68
CA TYR A 22 -0.42 -3.88 11.44
C TYR A 22 -0.26 -3.62 9.94
N GLY A 23 0.17 -2.40 9.60
CA GLY A 23 0.35 -2.00 8.19
C GLY A 23 1.61 -2.60 7.54
N PRO A 24 1.54 -2.99 6.27
CA PRO A 24 2.70 -3.52 5.56
C PRO A 24 3.73 -2.43 5.24
N THR A 25 4.95 -2.85 4.94
CA THR A 25 6.03 -2.04 4.38
C THR A 25 6.00 -2.05 2.85
N ILE A 26 6.70 -1.11 2.22
CA ILE A 26 6.83 -1.07 0.75
C ILE A 26 7.41 -2.37 0.21
N LYS A 27 8.35 -3.00 0.94
CA LYS A 27 8.96 -4.26 0.54
C LYS A 27 7.97 -5.42 0.63
N GLU A 28 7.22 -5.54 1.73
CA GLU A 28 6.18 -6.57 1.87
C GLU A 28 5.09 -6.42 0.81
N ILE A 29 4.72 -5.20 0.41
CA ILE A 29 3.77 -4.96 -0.68
C ILE A 29 4.38 -5.39 -2.01
N ALA A 30 5.62 -5.02 -2.30
CA ALA A 30 6.32 -5.41 -3.52
C ALA A 30 6.39 -6.94 -3.66
N ASP A 31 6.83 -7.62 -2.60
CA ASP A 31 6.97 -9.07 -2.56
C ASP A 31 5.61 -9.76 -2.70
N GLY A 32 4.55 -9.24 -2.05
CA GLY A 32 3.21 -9.84 -2.10
C GLY A 32 2.39 -9.54 -3.36
N THR A 33 2.69 -8.46 -4.07
CA THR A 33 1.97 -8.07 -5.31
C THR A 33 2.76 -8.38 -6.59
N GLY A 34 4.04 -8.74 -6.48
CA GLY A 34 4.94 -8.99 -7.61
C GLY A 34 5.42 -7.72 -8.33
N TYR A 35 5.16 -6.53 -7.76
CA TYR A 35 5.60 -5.26 -8.33
C TYR A 35 6.94 -4.81 -7.75
N SER A 36 7.68 -4.00 -8.52
CA SER A 36 8.90 -3.39 -7.99
C SER A 36 8.59 -2.40 -6.86
N THR A 37 9.53 -2.23 -5.92
CA THR A 37 9.41 -1.25 -4.83
C THR A 37 9.20 0.18 -5.33
N THR A 38 9.76 0.53 -6.50
CA THR A 38 9.55 1.83 -7.16
C THR A 38 8.13 1.97 -7.67
N THR A 39 7.59 0.94 -8.31
CA THR A 39 6.20 0.91 -8.77
C THR A 39 5.24 1.07 -7.59
N VAL A 40 5.44 0.28 -6.52
CA VAL A 40 4.64 0.38 -5.29
C VAL A 40 4.73 1.78 -4.69
N ARG A 41 5.93 2.37 -4.58
CA ARG A 41 6.10 3.72 -4.03
C ARG A 41 5.27 4.75 -4.82
N ASN A 42 5.29 4.69 -6.14
CA ASN A 42 4.55 5.61 -7.00
C ASN A 42 3.03 5.42 -6.85
N GLU A 43 2.56 4.17 -6.79
CA GLU A 43 1.14 3.90 -6.59
C GLU A 43 0.66 4.32 -5.19
N LEU A 44 1.45 4.11 -4.15
CA LEU A 44 1.14 4.61 -2.81
C LEU A 44 1.05 6.14 -2.77
N ILE A 45 1.92 6.87 -3.48
CA ILE A 45 1.80 8.34 -3.62
C ILE A 45 0.47 8.71 -4.29
N SER A 46 0.07 7.99 -5.34
CA SER A 46 -1.18 8.23 -6.07
C SER A 46 -2.41 7.94 -5.19
N LEU A 47 -2.41 6.82 -4.47
CA LEU A 47 -3.48 6.41 -3.55
C LEU A 47 -3.62 7.38 -2.37
N GLU A 48 -2.49 7.82 -1.80
CA GLU A 48 -2.44 8.82 -0.72
C GLU A 48 -3.02 10.17 -1.18
N LYS A 49 -2.60 10.67 -2.34
CA LYS A 49 -3.16 11.91 -2.93
C LYS A 49 -4.65 11.84 -3.19
N ARG A 50 -5.19 10.65 -3.42
CA ARG A 50 -6.61 10.39 -3.65
C ARG A 50 -7.39 10.09 -2.35
N GLY A 51 -6.72 10.04 -1.20
CA GLY A 51 -7.34 9.83 0.10
C GLY A 51 -7.67 8.37 0.45
N PHE A 52 -7.22 7.39 -0.35
CA PHE A 52 -7.49 5.96 -0.07
C PHE A 52 -6.62 5.39 1.07
N ILE A 53 -5.44 5.96 1.26
CA ILE A 53 -4.50 5.54 2.30
C ILE A 53 -3.85 6.75 2.95
N THR A 54 -3.39 6.56 4.18
CA THR A 54 -2.54 7.50 4.90
C THR A 54 -1.24 6.81 5.29
N ARG A 55 -0.12 7.52 5.25
CA ARG A 55 1.17 7.01 5.73
C ARG A 55 1.99 8.12 6.37
N GLU A 56 2.80 7.77 7.36
CA GLU A 56 3.79 8.69 7.92
C GLU A 56 5.14 8.53 7.22
N ARG A 57 5.67 9.61 6.66
CA ARG A 57 7.01 9.60 6.05
C ARG A 57 8.08 9.36 7.13
N GLY A 58 9.03 8.49 6.82
CA GLY A 58 10.17 8.18 7.70
C GLY A 58 9.89 7.13 8.79
N LYS A 59 8.65 6.65 8.91
CA LYS A 59 8.31 5.53 9.81
C LYS A 59 7.81 4.32 9.03
N TYR A 60 8.29 3.14 9.42
CA TYR A 60 7.82 1.87 8.88
C TYR A 60 6.45 1.51 9.45
N ARG A 61 5.66 0.73 8.70
CA ARG A 61 4.36 0.16 9.12
C ARG A 61 3.26 1.18 9.46
N THR A 62 3.34 2.38 8.89
CA THR A 62 2.36 3.45 9.11
C THR A 62 1.29 3.55 8.02
N ILE A 63 1.28 2.62 7.05
CA ILE A 63 0.29 2.61 5.98
C ILE A 63 -1.05 2.14 6.55
N VAL A 64 -2.05 3.01 6.53
CA VAL A 64 -3.42 2.75 7.00
C VAL A 64 -4.40 3.01 5.86
N ILE A 65 -5.45 2.20 5.77
CA ILE A 65 -6.56 2.39 4.83
C ILE A 65 -7.59 3.31 5.49
N ASN A 66 -8.04 4.33 4.76
CA ASN A 66 -9.07 5.27 5.21
C ASN A 66 -10.49 4.76 4.90
#